data_AF-A0A7S3TM18-F1
#
_entry.id   AF-A0A7S3TM18-F1
#
_cell.length_a   1.000
_cell.length_b   1.000
_cell.length_c   1.000
_cell.angle_alpha   90.00
_cell.angle_beta   90.00
_cell.angle_gamma   90.00
#
_symmetry.space_group_name_H-M   'P 1'
#
loop_
_entity.id
_entity.type
_entity.pdbx_description
1 polymer ?
#
loop_
_entity_poly.entity_id
_entity_poly.type
_entity_poly.pdbx_seq_one_letter_code
_entity_poly.pdbx_strand_id
1 'polypeptide(L)'
;GLLDPYEEQLSKVYEGLEASNDPSLPSHTQIELDEQGEPVLARFTYVDENTCIGCKNCALVARNTFLIEETLGKARVFSQGGDSDELIAEAIDSCPVNCIHYVSHEDLVTLETEREQRAEQ
;
A
#
# COMPACT_ATOMS: atom_id res chain seq x y z
N GLY A 1 -29.33 18.57 -1.03
CA GLY A 1 -29.44 17.12 -1.21
C GLY A 1 -28.95 16.50 0.05
N LEU A 2 -29.83 15.81 0.78
CA LEU A 2 -29.42 15.05 1.95
C LEU A 2 -28.63 13.84 1.43
N LEU A 3 -27.41 13.64 1.94
CA LEU A 3 -26.68 12.39 1.71
C LEU A 3 -27.53 11.23 2.25
N ASP A 4 -27.43 10.08 1.59
CA ASP A 4 -28.15 8.87 1.96
C ASP A 4 -27.79 8.50 3.41
N PRO A 5 -28.77 8.24 4.30
CA PRO A 5 -28.51 7.80 5.68
C PRO A 5 -27.55 6.60 5.78
N TYR A 6 -27.48 5.76 4.75
CA TYR A 6 -26.55 4.64 4.67
C TYR A 6 -25.12 5.08 4.40
N GLU A 7 -24.90 6.13 3.58
CA GLU A 7 -23.57 6.70 3.33
C GLU A 7 -22.98 7.35 4.58
N GLU A 8 -23.81 8.01 5.40
CA GLU A 8 -23.36 8.61 6.68
C GLU A 8 -23.05 7.56 7.75
N GLN A 9 -23.74 6.41 7.73
CA GLN A 9 -23.42 5.28 8.60
C GLN A 9 -22.17 4.53 8.12
N LEU A 10 -21.97 4.39 6.81
CA LEU A 10 -20.75 3.84 6.22
C LEU A 10 -19.55 4.73 6.54
N SER A 11 -19.67 6.06 6.39
CA SER A 11 -18.58 6.98 6.73
C SER A 11 -18.17 6.83 8.18
N LYS A 12 -19.11 6.74 9.12
CA LYS A 12 -18.82 6.55 10.56
C LYS A 12 -18.19 5.19 10.89
N VAL A 13 -18.52 4.14 10.13
CA VAL A 13 -17.89 2.83 10.26
C VAL A 13 -16.45 2.86 9.74
N TYR A 14 -16.21 3.55 8.62
CA TYR A 14 -14.84 3.72 8.08
C TYR A 14 -14.02 4.76 8.86
N GLU A 15 -14.64 5.81 9.40
CA GLU A 15 -14.03 6.78 10.33
C GLU A 15 -13.62 6.10 11.65
N GLY A 16 -14.31 5.02 12.05
CA GLY A 16 -13.92 4.18 13.19
C GLY A 16 -12.88 3.10 12.85
N LEU A 17 -12.52 2.95 11.57
CA LEU A 17 -11.46 2.08 11.06
C LEU A 17 -10.34 2.99 10.56
N GLU A 18 -9.73 3.78 11.44
CA GLU A 18 -8.56 4.60 11.12
C GLU A 18 -7.38 3.67 10.77
N ALA A 19 -7.32 3.20 9.53
CA ALA A 19 -6.06 2.86 8.92
C ALA A 19 -5.31 4.20 8.77
N SER A 20 -4.34 4.42 9.64
CA SER A 20 -3.55 5.65 9.77
C SER A 20 -2.69 6.02 8.55
N ASN A 21 -2.95 5.40 7.40
CA ASN A 21 -2.14 5.51 6.19
C ASN A 21 -2.93 6.23 5.10
N ASP A 22 -2.44 7.41 4.71
CA ASP A 22 -2.91 8.22 3.57
C ASP A 22 -2.42 7.60 2.26
N PRO A 23 -3.32 7.12 1.37
CA PRO A 23 -2.98 6.59 0.05
C PRO A 23 -2.21 7.52 -0.88
N SER A 24 -2.27 8.84 -0.62
CA SER A 24 -1.58 9.85 -1.43
C SER A 24 -0.11 10.02 -1.05
N LEU A 25 0.30 9.52 0.11
CA LEU A 25 1.67 9.61 0.59
C LEU A 25 2.46 8.32 0.28
N PRO A 26 3.78 8.41 0.03
CA PRO A 26 4.62 7.24 -0.13
C PRO A 26 4.58 6.34 1.10
N SER A 27 4.54 5.03 0.91
CA SER A 27 4.36 4.11 2.05
C SER A 27 5.50 4.15 3.07
N HIS A 28 6.71 4.54 2.65
CA HIS A 28 7.86 4.67 3.55
C HIS A 28 7.76 5.83 4.55
N THR A 29 6.92 6.85 4.31
CA THR A 29 6.81 8.02 5.21
C THR A 29 5.83 7.79 6.36
N GLN A 30 5.11 6.67 6.34
CA GLN A 30 3.99 6.37 7.24
C GLN A 30 4.25 5.12 8.09
N ILE A 31 5.49 4.63 8.10
CA ILE A 31 5.86 3.46 8.91
C ILE A 31 6.01 3.85 10.38
N GLU A 32 5.67 2.92 11.27
CA GLU A 32 5.91 3.07 12.70
C GLU A 32 7.39 2.82 13.02
N LEU A 33 7.99 3.76 13.76
CA LEU A 33 9.35 3.66 14.28
C LEU A 33 9.29 3.51 15.80
N ASP A 34 10.23 2.74 16.35
CA ASP A 34 10.41 2.58 17.79
C ASP A 34 11.09 3.81 18.45
N GLU A 35 11.36 3.72 19.75
CA GLU A 35 12.01 4.79 20.52
C GLU A 35 13.45 5.10 20.06
N GLN A 36 14.06 4.20 19.29
CA GLN A 36 15.41 4.27 18.76
C GLN A 36 15.42 4.81 17.31
N GLY A 37 14.24 4.98 16.70
CA GLY A 37 14.09 5.38 15.31
C GLY A 37 14.22 4.22 14.32
N GLU A 38 14.14 2.98 14.80
CA GLU A 38 14.16 1.79 13.95
C GLU A 38 12.73 1.36 13.59
N PRO A 39 12.52 0.79 12.40
CA PRO A 39 11.18 0.34 12.02
C PRO A 39 10.68 -0.83 12.87
N VAL A 40 9.42 -0.74 13.31
CA VAL A 40 8.77 -1.80 14.10
C VAL A 40 8.58 -3.08 13.27
N LEU A 41 8.33 -2.94 11.96
CA LEU A 41 8.20 -4.06 11.03
C LEU A 41 9.57 -4.58 10.57
N ALA A 42 9.74 -5.90 10.60
CA ALA A 42 10.98 -6.55 10.19
C ALA A 42 11.23 -6.56 8.66
N ARG A 43 10.18 -6.38 7.86
CA ARG A 43 10.24 -6.37 6.39
C ARG A 43 9.13 -5.48 5.82
N PHE A 44 9.38 -4.97 4.62
CA PHE A 44 8.46 -4.10 3.90
C PHE A 44 8.09 -4.69 2.56
N THR A 45 7.01 -4.21 1.96
CA THR A 45 6.54 -4.66 0.64
C THR A 45 6.55 -3.49 -0.34
N TYR A 46 6.96 -3.75 -1.56
CA TYR A 46 6.99 -2.77 -2.66
C TYR A 46 6.43 -3.38 -3.94
N VAL A 47 5.78 -2.54 -4.77
CA VAL A 47 5.34 -2.91 -6.12
C VAL A 47 6.19 -2.16 -7.14
N ASP A 48 6.87 -2.87 -8.04
CA ASP A 48 7.50 -2.27 -9.20
C ASP A 48 6.45 -1.88 -10.25
N GLU A 49 6.12 -0.58 -10.28
CA GLU A 49 5.12 -0.02 -11.19
C GLU A 49 5.47 -0.17 -12.68
N ASN A 50 6.76 -0.27 -13.02
CA ASN A 50 7.20 -0.43 -14.41
C ASN A 50 6.80 -1.82 -14.94
N THR A 51 6.93 -2.83 -14.08
CA THR A 51 6.57 -4.23 -14.40
C THR A 51 5.09 -4.50 -14.17
N CYS A 52 4.46 -3.80 -13.21
CA CYS A 52 3.06 -4.02 -12.87
C CYS A 52 2.12 -3.81 -14.06
N ILE A 53 1.25 -4.79 -14.33
CA ILE A 53 0.28 -4.73 -15.43
C ILE A 53 -1.13 -4.32 -14.99
N GLY A 54 -1.33 -3.95 -13.73
CA GLY A 54 -2.64 -3.49 -13.23
C GLY A 54 -3.72 -4.57 -13.18
N CYS A 55 -3.36 -5.84 -12.93
CA CYS A 55 -4.32 -6.96 -12.86
C CYS A 55 -5.27 -6.93 -11.65
N LYS A 56 -4.97 -6.08 -10.66
CA LYS A 56 -5.76 -5.81 -9.45
C LYS A 56 -5.85 -6.94 -8.42
N ASN A 57 -5.24 -8.11 -8.67
CA ASN A 57 -5.36 -9.25 -7.76
C ASN A 57 -4.83 -8.95 -6.35
N CYS A 58 -3.65 -8.32 -6.23
CA CYS A 58 -3.05 -7.96 -4.94
C CYS A 58 -3.98 -7.09 -4.09
N ALA A 59 -4.65 -6.11 -4.69
CA ALA A 59 -5.61 -5.23 -4.02
C ALA A 59 -6.93 -5.94 -3.67
N LEU A 60 -7.23 -7.12 -4.22
CA LEU A 60 -8.37 -7.94 -3.81
C LEU A 60 -8.00 -8.88 -2.64
N VAL A 61 -6.80 -9.46 -2.69
CA VAL A 61 -6.27 -10.40 -1.70
C VAL A 61 -5.94 -9.69 -0.39
N ALA A 62 -5.17 -8.60 -0.43
CA ALA A 62 -4.70 -7.83 0.73
C ALA A 62 -5.11 -6.36 0.60
N ARG A 63 -6.39 -6.10 0.88
CA ARG A 63 -7.09 -4.81 0.65
C ARG A 63 -6.62 -3.66 1.55
N ASN A 64 -6.01 -3.97 2.69
CA ASN A 64 -5.50 -2.97 3.62
C ASN A 64 -4.00 -2.70 3.40
N THR A 65 -3.36 -3.39 2.46
CA THR A 65 -1.94 -3.25 2.12
C THR A 65 -1.75 -2.64 0.73
N PHE A 66 -2.50 -3.15 -0.26
CA PHE A 66 -2.37 -2.75 -1.65
C PHE A 66 -3.57 -1.95 -2.14
N LEU A 67 -3.31 -0.96 -2.97
CA LEU A 67 -4.31 -0.24 -3.74
C LEU A 67 -3.98 -0.24 -5.22
N ILE A 68 -4.93 0.22 -6.03
CA ILE A 68 -4.71 0.52 -7.45
C ILE A 68 -4.77 2.03 -7.60
N GLU A 69 -3.65 2.61 -8.02
CA GLU A 69 -3.55 4.03 -8.34
C GLU A 69 -4.34 4.32 -9.63
N GLU A 70 -5.11 5.40 -9.63
CA GLU A 70 -6.14 5.65 -10.65
C GLU A 70 -5.59 6.17 -11.98
N THR A 71 -4.48 6.92 -11.96
CA THR A 71 -3.90 7.59 -13.13
C THR A 71 -3.29 6.60 -14.10
N LEU A 72 -2.44 5.69 -13.60
CA LEU A 72 -1.70 4.72 -14.41
C LEU A 72 -2.25 3.29 -14.29
N GLY A 73 -3.22 3.07 -13.39
CA GLY A 73 -3.80 1.75 -13.14
C GLY A 73 -2.81 0.76 -12.54
N LYS A 74 -1.74 1.25 -11.92
CA LYS A 74 -0.68 0.43 -11.29
C LYS A 74 -1.03 0.14 -9.84
N ALA A 75 -0.57 -0.99 -9.34
CA ALA A 75 -0.70 -1.28 -7.92
C ALA A 75 0.37 -0.55 -7.11
N ARG A 76 0.03 -0.12 -5.89
CA ARG A 76 0.94 0.44 -4.89
C ARG A 76 0.71 -0.26 -3.55
N VAL A 77 1.74 -0.31 -2.72
CA VAL A 77 1.57 -0.52 -1.28
C VAL A 77 1.30 0.84 -0.67
N PHE A 78 0.19 1.00 0.04
CA PHE A 78 -0.13 2.26 0.73
C PHE A 78 0.04 2.15 2.25
N SER A 79 0.02 0.91 2.76
CA SER A 79 0.01 0.63 4.18
C SER A 79 0.87 -0.60 4.43
N GLN A 80 2.01 -0.39 5.09
CA GLN A 80 2.96 -1.46 5.38
C GLN A 80 2.40 -2.33 6.52
N GLY A 81 2.26 -3.64 6.28
CA GLY A 81 1.70 -4.57 7.26
C GLY A 81 0.21 -4.36 7.56
N GLY A 82 -0.56 -3.79 6.62
CA GLY A 82 -1.99 -3.54 6.81
C GLY A 82 -2.87 -4.80 6.82
N ASP A 83 -2.39 -5.90 6.25
CA ASP A 83 -3.02 -7.23 6.30
C ASP A 83 -2.06 -8.25 6.94
N SER A 84 -2.55 -9.48 7.18
CA SER A 84 -1.71 -10.54 7.72
C SER A 84 -0.58 -10.93 6.76
N ASP A 85 0.52 -11.43 7.32
CA ASP A 85 1.68 -11.90 6.55
C ASP A 85 1.30 -12.94 5.50
N GLU A 86 0.30 -13.80 5.78
CA GLU A 86 -0.20 -14.81 4.85
C GLU A 86 -0.90 -14.19 3.64
N LEU A 87 -1.74 -13.16 3.85
CA LEU A 87 -2.43 -12.46 2.75
C LEU A 87 -1.45 -11.66 1.90
N ILE A 88 -0.45 -11.03 2.53
CA ILE A 88 0.60 -10.32 1.80
C ILE A 88 1.43 -11.31 0.99
N ALA A 89 1.81 -12.45 1.56
CA ALA A 89 2.52 -13.52 0.85
C ALA A 89 1.69 -14.08 -0.32
N GLU A 90 0.39 -14.33 -0.12
CA GLU A 90 -0.50 -14.77 -1.19
C GLU A 90 -0.60 -13.72 -2.32
N ALA A 91 -0.68 -12.43 -1.98
CA ALA A 91 -0.69 -11.36 -2.98
C ALA A 91 0.61 -11.32 -3.80
N ILE A 92 1.76 -11.54 -3.16
CA ILE A 92 3.07 -11.64 -3.82
C ILE A 92 3.12 -12.86 -4.74
N ASP A 93 2.81 -14.05 -4.22
CA ASP A 93 2.91 -15.33 -4.93
C ASP A 93 1.93 -15.44 -6.10
N SER A 94 0.78 -14.76 -6.01
CA SER A 94 -0.25 -14.76 -7.07
C SER A 94 -0.02 -13.70 -8.15
N CYS A 95 1.00 -12.85 -8.03
CA CYS A 95 1.26 -11.80 -9.01
C CYS A 95 1.70 -12.39 -10.37
N PRO A 96 0.94 -12.20 -11.46
CA PRO A 96 1.20 -12.88 -12.73
C PRO A 96 2.49 -12.44 -13.44
N VAL A 97 3.09 -11.34 -12.98
CA VAL A 97 4.32 -10.75 -13.53
C VAL A 97 5.42 -10.57 -12.47
N ASN A 98 5.24 -11.16 -11.28
CA ASN A 98 6.21 -11.10 -10.17
C ASN A 98 6.72 -9.68 -9.83
N CYS A 99 5.84 -8.67 -9.88
CA CYS A 99 6.22 -7.27 -9.65
C CYS A 99 6.10 -6.81 -8.19
N ILE A 100 5.92 -7.74 -7.24
CA ILE A 100 5.75 -7.41 -5.81
C ILE A 100 6.91 -8.05 -5.05
N HIS A 101 7.59 -7.28 -4.23
CA HIS A 101 8.83 -7.68 -3.58
C HIS A 101 8.82 -7.35 -2.09
N TYR A 102 9.34 -8.26 -1.28
CA TYR A 102 9.82 -7.89 0.05
C TYR A 102 11.12 -7.11 -0.08
N VAL A 103 11.25 -6.03 0.67
CA VAL A 103 12.39 -5.12 0.65
C VAL A 103 12.80 -4.71 2.06
N SER A 104 14.04 -4.25 2.22
CA SER A 104 14.50 -3.60 3.46
C SER A 104 13.87 -2.21 3.61
N HIS A 105 13.96 -1.61 4.79
CA HIS A 105 13.52 -0.23 4.99
C HIS A 105 14.31 0.76 4.11
N GLU A 106 15.63 0.59 4.01
CA GLU A 106 16.49 1.45 3.18
C GLU A 106 16.13 1.35 1.69
N ASP A 107 15.89 0.13 1.20
CA ASP A 107 15.44 -0.10 -0.17
C ASP A 107 14.05 0.51 -0.39
N LEU A 108 13.13 0.38 0.57
CA LEU A 108 11.79 0.96 0.46
C LEU A 108 11.86 2.49 0.29
N VAL A 109 12.66 3.17 1.13
CA VAL A 109 12.85 4.63 1.03
C VAL A 109 13.38 5.01 -0.36
N THR A 110 14.39 4.29 -0.85
CA THR A 110 14.99 4.53 -2.17
C THR A 110 13.97 4.32 -3.29
N LEU A 111 13.30 3.17 -3.31
CA LEU A 111 12.36 2.77 -4.36
C LEU A 111 11.12 3.67 -4.44
N GLU A 112 10.60 4.12 -3.30
CA GLU A 112 9.50 5.08 -3.24
C GLU A 112 9.94 6.48 -3.70
N THR A 113 11.11 6.94 -3.27
CA THR A 113 11.66 8.25 -3.71
C THR A 113 11.85 8.27 -5.23
N GLU A 114 12.44 7.22 -5.80
CA GLU A 114 12.60 7.12 -7.25
C GLU A 114 11.25 7.02 -7.98
N ARG A 115 10.24 6.37 -7.39
CA ARG A 115 8.89 6.31 -7.96
C ARG A 115 8.29 7.70 -8.07
N GLU A 116 8.41 8.53 -7.04
CA GLU A 116 7.92 9.91 -7.07
C GLU A 116 8.63 10.74 -8.14
N GLN A 117 9.96 10.65 -8.23
CA GLN A 117 10.74 11.35 -9.26
C GLN A 117 10.36 10.94 -10.69
N ARG A 118 9.90 9.70 -10.90
CA ARG A 118 9.37 9.24 -12.19
C ARG A 118 7.97 9.78 -12.47
N ALA A 119 7.14 9.96 -11.45
CA ALA A 119 5.78 10.47 -11.60
C ALA A 119 5.74 11.97 -11.97
N GLU A 120 6.82 12.70 -11.71
CA GLU A 120 6.99 14.12 -12.06
C GLU A 120 7.45 14.37 -13.51
N GLN A 121 7.76 13.31 -14.28
CA GLN A 121 8.28 13.38 -15.65
C GLN A 121 7.18 13.18 -16.70
#